data_AF-A0A3C7W0G5-F1
#
_entry.id   AF-A0A3C7W0G5-F1
#
_cell.length_a   1.000
_cell.length_b   1.000
_cell.length_c   1.000
_cell.angle_alpha   90.00
_cell.angle_beta   90.00
_cell.angle_gamma   90.00
#
_symmetry.space_group_name_H-M   'P 1'
#
loop_
_entity.id
_entity.type
_entity.pdbx_description
1 polymer ?
#
loop_
_entity_poly.entity_id
_entity_poly.type
_entity_poly.pdbx_seq_one_letter_code
_entity_poly.pdbx_strand_id
1 'polypeptide(L)' 'FVGAGGLGEPIITGLTLNDQRLILAGAIPAALLALAVELLFELLERALVPAHLRGGRAGAAG' A
#
# COMPACT_ATOMS: atom_id res chain seq x y z
N PHE A 1 19.28 1.24 -5.14
CA PHE A 1 17.98 1.48 -4.50
C PHE A 1 18.14 2.69 -3.59
N VAL A 2 17.14 3.56 -3.45
CA VAL A 2 17.13 4.62 -2.40
C VAL A 2 17.05 3.88 -1.05
N GLY A 3 18.10 3.23 -0.54
CA GLY A 3 19.27 3.79 0.11
C GLY A 3 19.17 3.67 1.65
N ALA A 4 17.95 3.51 2.18
CA ALA A 4 17.67 3.55 3.62
C ALA A 4 17.01 2.28 4.21
N GLY A 5 16.83 1.19 3.43
CA GLY A 5 16.26 -0.06 3.94
C GLY A 5 14.72 -0.07 4.06
N GLY A 6 14.01 0.34 3.01
CA GLY A 6 12.54 0.35 2.99
C GLY A 6 11.88 -1.04 3.06
N LEU A 7 10.54 -1.07 3.13
CA LEU A 7 9.75 -2.30 3.29
C LEU A 7 9.92 -3.33 2.15
N GLY A 8 10.49 -2.93 1.01
CA GLY A 8 10.82 -3.83 -0.10
C GLY A 8 12.14 -4.59 0.07
N GLU A 9 13.04 -4.14 0.94
CA GLU A 9 14.36 -4.78 1.14
C GLU A 9 14.25 -6.26 1.59
N PRO A 10 13.36 -6.62 2.54
CA PRO A 10 13.15 -8.02 2.91
C PRO A 10 12.54 -8.85 1.77
N ILE A 11 11.73 -8.24 0.90
CA ILE A 11 11.11 -8.90 -0.25
C ILE A 11 12.17 -9.34 -1.25
N ILE A 12 13.04 -8.41 -1.66
CA ILE A 12 14.12 -8.68 -2.63
C ILE A 12 15.15 -9.65 -2.05
N THR A 13 15.49 -9.48 -0.76
CA THR A 13 16.39 -10.41 -0.06
C THR A 13 15.79 -11.81 0.01
N GLY A 14 14.51 -11.93 0.38
CA GLY A 14 13.81 -13.21 0.42
C GLY A 14 13.71 -13.89 -0.95
N LEU A 15 13.48 -13.14 -2.03
CA LEU A 15 13.51 -13.68 -3.41
C LEU A 15 14.89 -14.21 -3.78
N THR A 16 15.94 -13.48 -3.41
CA THR A 16 17.34 -13.86 -3.68
C THR A 16 17.72 -15.13 -2.91
N LEU A 17 17.26 -15.26 -1.66
CA LEU A 17 17.54 -16.40 -0.79
C LEU A 17 16.54 -17.56 -0.94
N ASN A 18 15.50 -17.40 -1.77
CA ASN A 18 14.35 -18.31 -1.83
C ASN A 18 13.72 -18.56 -0.43
N ASP A 19 13.69 -17.53 0.40
CA ASP A 19 13.13 -17.56 1.76
C ASP A 19 11.77 -16.84 1.80
N GLN A 20 10.71 -17.64 1.84
CA GLN A 20 9.35 -17.13 1.87
C GLN A 20 9.01 -16.36 3.16
N ARG A 21 9.69 -16.63 4.28
CA ARG A 21 9.47 -15.88 5.53
C ARG A 21 9.97 -14.45 5.38
N LEU A 22 11.12 -14.25 4.75
CA LEU A 22 11.66 -12.92 4.46
C LEU A 22 10.80 -12.16 3.45
N ILE A 23 10.28 -12.85 2.43
CA ILE A 23 9.34 -12.25 1.48
C ILE A 23 8.10 -11.72 2.22
N LEU A 24 7.48 -12.54 3.06
CA LEU A 24 6.29 -12.16 3.82
C LEU A 24 6.57 -11.06 4.84
N ALA A 25 7.76 -11.04 5.44
CA ALA A 25 8.17 -10.01 6.40
C ALA A 25 8.19 -8.59 5.80
N GLY A 26 8.43 -8.45 4.49
CA GLY A 26 8.29 -7.18 3.78
C GLY A 26 6.90 -6.98 3.15
N ALA A 27 6.33 -8.04 2.57
CA ALA A 27 5.07 -7.95 1.84
C ALA A 27 3.87 -7.63 2.74
N ILE A 28 3.78 -8.24 3.93
CA ILE A 28 2.68 -8.00 4.87
C ILE A 28 2.62 -6.53 5.32
N PRO A 29 3.69 -5.92 5.88
CA PRO A 29 3.64 -4.53 6.29
C PRO A 29 3.46 -3.58 5.09
N ALA A 30 3.99 -3.90 3.92
CA ALA A 30 3.74 -3.12 2.71
C ALA A 30 2.26 -3.13 2.30
N ALA A 31 1.61 -4.30 2.33
CA ALA A 31 0.18 -4.44 2.03
C ALA A 31 -0.68 -3.69 3.06
N LEU A 32 -0.34 -3.79 4.36
CA LEU A 32 -1.03 -3.04 5.41
C LEU A 32 -0.90 -1.53 5.22
N LEU A 33 0.29 -1.04 4.86
CA LEU A 33 0.51 0.36 4.57
C LEU A 33 -0.31 0.82 3.36
N ALA A 34 -0.37 0.01 2.30
CA ALA A 34 -1.17 0.32 1.12
C ALA A 34 -2.65 0.49 1.47
N LEU A 35 -3.21 -0.46 2.24
CA LEU A 35 -4.60 -0.37 2.72
C LEU A 35 -4.82 0.83 3.64
N ALA A 36 -3.88 1.12 4.54
CA ALA A 36 -3.97 2.28 5.42
C ALA A 36 -3.98 3.60 4.65
N VAL A 37 -3.13 3.72 3.62
CA VAL A 37 -3.06 4.89 2.75
C VAL A 37 -4.32 5.03 1.90
N GLU A 38 -4.85 3.92 1.38
CA GLU A 38 -6.11 3.91 0.62
C GLU A 38 -7.28 4.40 1.48
N LEU A 39 -7.42 3.86 2.70
CA LEU A 39 -8.43 4.31 3.66
C LEU A 39 -8.25 5.77 4.04
N LEU A 40 -7.00 6.21 4.24
CA LEU A 40 -6.69 7.60 4.56
C LEU A 40 -7.16 8.52 3.43
N PHE A 41 -6.87 8.19 2.17
CA PHE A 41 -7.33 8.99 1.04
C PHE A 41 -8.85 9.01 0.91
N GLU A 42 -9.53 7.88 1.12
CA GLU A 42 -10.99 7.84 1.12
C GLU A 42 -11.60 8.74 2.20
N LEU A 43 -11.02 8.74 3.41
CA LEU A 43 -11.47 9.60 4.51
C LEU A 43 -11.21 11.08 4.21
N LEU A 44 -10.04 11.40 3.66
CA LEU A 44 -9.69 12.76 3.27
C LEU A 44 -10.61 13.27 2.16
N GLU A 45 -10.91 12.44 1.15
CA GLU A 45 -11.87 12.79 0.11
C GLU A 45 -13.24 13.09 0.70
N ARG A 46 -13.74 12.27 1.62
CA ARG A 46 -15.04 12.51 2.28
C ARG A 46 -15.04 13.80 3.12
N ALA A 47 -13.93 14.13 3.75
CA ALA A 47 -13.81 15.31 4.61
C ALA A 47 -13.61 16.61 3.83
N LEU A 48 -12.80 16.59 2.76
CA LEU A 48 -12.44 17.79 1.99
C LEU A 48 -13.32 17.99 0.74
N VAL A 49 -13.86 16.92 0.15
CA VAL A 49 -14.67 17.01 -1.08
C VAL A 49 -16.17 17.03 -0.73
N PRO A 50 -16.88 18.13 -1.05
CA PRO A 50 -18.32 18.24 -0.79
C PRO A 50 -19.12 17.29 -1.68
N ALA A 51 -20.26 16.81 -1.15
CA ALA A 51 -21.02 15.68 -1.70
C ALA A 51 -21.45 15.82 -3.18
N HIS A 52 -21.61 17.04 -3.68
CA HIS A 52 -22.03 17.31 -5.06
C HIS A 52 -20.90 17.21 -6.10
N LEU A 53 -19.64 17.07 -5.67
CA LEU A 53 -18.47 16.84 -6.54
C LEU A 53 -17.91 15.42 -6.43
N ARG A 54 -18.53 14.53 -5.63
CA ARG A 54 -18.09 13.13 -5.41
C ARG A 54 -18.43 12.19 -6.57
N GLY A 55 -18.43 12.70 -7.80
CA GLY A 55 -18.67 11.93 -9.01
C GLY A 55 -17.40 11.22 -9.45
N GLY A 56 -17.12 10.04 -8.90
CA GLY A 56 -15.91 9.31 -9.27
C GLY A 56 -15.64 7.98 -8.56
N ARG A 57 -16.66 7.21 -8.16
CA ARG A 57 -16.47 5.82 -7.69
C ARG A 57 -16.67 4.79 -8.81
N ALA A 58 -15.99 4.97 -9.94
CA ALA A 58 -15.88 3.95 -10.98
C ALA A 58 -14.40 3.67 -11.25
N GLY A 59 -13.85 2.56 -10.71
CA GLY A 59 -12.56 2.06 -11.21
C GLY A 59 -11.62 1.32 -10.28
N ALA A 60 -11.99 0.92 -9.04
CA ALA A 60 -11.05 0.20 -8.17
C ALA A 60 -11.55 -1.16 -7.63
N ALA A 61 -12.76 -1.60 -7.99
CA ALA A 61 -13.28 -2.91 -7.61
C ALA A 61 -14.26 -3.43 -8.66
N GLY A 62 -13.73 -3.95 -9.76
CA GLY A 62 -14.48 -4.58 -10.86
C GLY A 62 -13.54 -5.28 -11.80
#